data_AF-A0A6A3DCU6-F1
#
_entry.id   AF-A0A6A3DCU6-F1
#
_cell.length_a   1.000
_cell.length_b   1.000
_cell.length_c   1.000
_cell.angle_alpha   90.00
_cell.angle_beta   90.00
_cell.angle_gamma   90.00
#
_symmetry.space_group_name_H-M   'P 1'
#
loop_
_entity.id
_entity.type
_entity.pdbx_description
1 polymer ?
#
loop_
_entity_poly.entity_id
_entity_poly.type
_entity_poly.pdbx_seq_one_letter_code
_entity_poly.pdbx_strand_id
1 'polypeptide(L)'
;MEAPNDWNHGINQILADTVESTWVYAKYVVLLCGLPGAGNSVFSGFLAAGFREAIERQRNTDGTTPQVRVCGSGFHEAQANLLRGWGREMAEDDVKLSLQAADVVIIDEMHVTAADRQRIIAVVTSECARVGSEGAVVTVKLSYRDEAHALELNERSRRPLPPATVKVLFQQFAADTEVPAFTVESFAQPE
;
A
#
# COMPACT_ATOMS: atom_id res chain seq x y z
N MET A 1 12.67 -12.55 8.83
CA MET A 1 12.54 -11.25 9.52
C MET A 1 11.12 -11.21 10.03
N GLU A 2 10.91 -11.04 11.33
CA GLU A 2 9.57 -10.92 11.91
C GLU A 2 9.12 -9.46 11.81
N ALA A 3 7.83 -9.20 11.58
CA ALA A 3 7.33 -7.84 11.62
C ALA A 3 7.36 -7.32 13.08
N PRO A 4 7.56 -6.01 13.31
CA PRO A 4 7.42 -5.42 14.63
C PRO A 4 6.09 -5.84 15.27
N ASN A 5 6.07 -6.09 16.58
CA ASN A 5 4.88 -6.58 17.29
C ASN A 5 3.65 -5.70 17.04
N ASP A 6 3.83 -4.39 16.90
CA ASP A 6 2.76 -3.43 16.63
C ASP A 6 2.21 -3.53 15.19
N TRP A 7 3.04 -3.98 14.23
CA TRP A 7 2.59 -4.25 12.85
C TRP A 7 1.84 -5.57 12.74
N ASN A 8 2.22 -6.60 13.51
CA ASN A 8 1.55 -7.89 13.49
C ASN A 8 0.05 -7.75 13.81
N HIS A 9 -0.30 -6.89 14.77
CA HIS A 9 -1.70 -6.63 15.09
C HIS A 9 -2.45 -6.01 13.90
N GLY A 10 -1.90 -4.95 13.30
CA GLY A 10 -2.53 -4.29 12.15
C GLY A 10 -2.63 -5.21 10.93
N ILE A 11 -1.59 -6.00 10.63
CA ILE A 11 -1.60 -6.97 9.53
C ILE A 11 -2.69 -8.02 9.78
N ASN A 12 -2.72 -8.64 10.96
CA ASN A 12 -3.72 -9.67 11.27
C ASN A 12 -5.14 -9.13 11.20
N GLN A 13 -5.37 -7.89 11.63
CA GLN A 13 -6.69 -7.27 11.53
C GLN A 13 -7.10 -7.01 10.06
N ILE A 14 -6.17 -6.51 9.23
CA ILE A 14 -6.42 -6.33 7.80
C ILE A 14 -6.75 -7.68 7.14
N LEU A 15 -5.99 -8.73 7.43
CA LEU A 15 -6.24 -10.08 6.88
C LEU A 15 -7.60 -10.62 7.33
N ALA A 16 -7.93 -10.47 8.61
CA ALA A 16 -9.21 -10.90 9.16
C ALA A 16 -10.41 -10.24 8.46
N ASP A 17 -10.35 -8.92 8.28
CA ASP A 17 -11.44 -8.10 7.72
C ASP A 17 -11.59 -8.24 6.19
N THR A 18 -10.62 -8.86 5.52
CA THR A 18 -10.60 -8.96 4.04
C THR A 18 -10.73 -10.39 3.56
N VAL A 19 -9.85 -11.28 4.00
CA VAL A 19 -9.69 -12.61 3.39
C VAL A 19 -10.05 -13.73 4.33
N GLU A 20 -9.95 -13.57 5.65
CA GLU A 20 -10.20 -14.69 6.56
C GLU A 20 -11.66 -14.86 6.99
N SER A 21 -12.43 -13.77 7.11
CA SER A 21 -13.81 -13.86 7.62
C SER A 21 -14.81 -14.30 6.54
N THR A 22 -14.73 -13.66 5.38
CA THR A 22 -15.66 -13.80 4.25
C THR A 22 -15.00 -13.09 3.09
N TRP A 23 -14.53 -13.81 2.07
CA TRP A 23 -14.05 -13.19 0.83
C TRP A 23 -15.25 -12.56 0.08
N VAL A 24 -15.69 -11.39 0.54
CA VAL A 24 -16.93 -10.72 0.07
C VAL A 24 -16.72 -10.14 -1.32
N TYR A 25 -15.55 -9.55 -1.58
CA TYR A 25 -15.26 -8.87 -2.82
C TYR A 25 -14.36 -9.69 -3.73
N ALA A 26 -14.61 -9.63 -5.04
CA ALA A 26 -13.75 -10.27 -6.02
C ALA A 26 -12.36 -9.60 -6.11
N LYS A 27 -12.29 -8.29 -5.79
CA LYS A 27 -11.05 -7.51 -5.75
C LYS A 27 -10.88 -6.79 -4.41
N TYR A 28 -9.70 -6.89 -3.82
CA TYR A 28 -9.28 -6.13 -2.65
C TYR A 28 -8.05 -5.29 -2.99
N VAL A 29 -8.12 -3.99 -2.73
CA VAL A 29 -7.01 -3.08 -2.94
C VAL A 29 -6.60 -2.49 -1.61
N VAL A 30 -5.35 -2.68 -1.21
CA VAL A 30 -4.79 -2.05 -0.02
C VAL A 30 -3.95 -0.85 -0.45
N LEU A 31 -4.35 0.34 -0.02
CA LEU A 31 -3.69 1.59 -0.33
C LEU A 31 -2.84 2.02 0.86
N LEU A 32 -1.51 1.91 0.75
CA LEU A 32 -0.60 2.38 1.79
C LEU A 32 -0.45 3.90 1.71
N CYS A 33 -0.32 4.55 2.87
CA CYS A 33 -0.09 5.99 2.98
C CYS A 33 0.99 6.23 4.02
N GLY A 34 2.16 6.70 3.59
CA GLY A 34 3.27 7.00 4.48
C GLY A 34 4.34 7.81 3.76
N LEU A 35 5.04 8.68 4.48
CA LEU A 35 6.15 9.49 3.96
C LEU A 35 7.41 8.61 3.76
N PRO A 36 8.47 9.14 3.12
CA PRO A 36 9.72 8.40 2.98
C PRO A 36 10.24 7.89 4.32
N GLY A 37 10.64 6.63 4.37
CA GLY A 37 11.15 5.98 5.58
C GLY A 37 10.08 5.47 6.56
N ALA A 38 8.77 5.62 6.29
CA ALA A 38 7.71 5.06 7.16
C ALA A 38 7.76 3.53 7.30
N GLY A 39 8.35 2.88 6.30
CA GLY A 39 8.34 1.42 6.18
C GLY A 39 7.28 0.86 5.24
N ASN A 40 6.64 1.68 4.38
CA ASN A 40 5.59 1.21 3.45
C ASN A 40 6.00 -0.06 2.67
N SER A 41 7.21 -0.09 2.09
CA SER A 41 7.69 -1.25 1.32
C SER A 41 7.98 -2.49 2.15
N VAL A 42 8.38 -2.31 3.42
CA VAL A 42 8.58 -3.43 4.33
C VAL A 42 7.22 -3.97 4.78
N PHE A 43 6.30 -3.07 5.14
CA PHE A 43 4.94 -3.39 5.53
C PHE A 43 4.17 -4.08 4.40
N SER A 44 4.27 -3.60 3.15
CA SER A 44 3.64 -4.21 1.99
C SER A 44 4.15 -5.64 1.74
N GLY A 45 5.44 -5.89 1.96
CA GLY A 45 6.04 -7.21 1.87
C GLY A 45 5.46 -8.19 2.90
N PHE A 46 5.38 -7.76 4.17
CA PHE A 46 4.76 -8.57 5.23
C PHE A 46 3.29 -8.81 4.99
N LEU A 47 2.56 -7.78 4.59
CA LEU A 47 1.13 -7.88 4.30
C LEU A 47 0.87 -8.81 3.11
N ALA A 48 1.67 -8.73 2.03
CA ALA A 48 1.56 -9.64 0.90
C ALA A 48 1.83 -11.10 1.29
N ALA A 49 2.84 -11.35 2.15
CA ALA A 49 3.10 -12.68 2.67
C ALA A 49 1.93 -13.21 3.51
N GLY A 50 1.38 -12.37 4.39
CA GLY A 50 0.21 -12.69 5.21
C GLY A 50 -1.01 -13.04 4.37
N PHE A 51 -1.31 -12.27 3.31
CA PHE A 51 -2.41 -12.57 2.39
C PHE A 51 -2.22 -13.92 1.71
N ARG A 52 -1.02 -14.20 1.19
CA ARG A 52 -0.74 -15.48 0.51
C ARG A 52 -0.92 -16.66 1.48
N GLU A 53 -0.41 -16.55 2.70
CA GLU A 53 -0.56 -17.58 3.71
C GLU A 53 -2.03 -17.80 4.11
N ALA A 54 -2.79 -16.72 4.32
CA ALA A 54 -4.22 -16.80 4.61
C ALA A 54 -5.00 -17.48 3.47
N ILE A 55 -4.72 -17.10 2.22
CA ILE A 55 -5.33 -17.70 1.02
C ILE A 55 -4.99 -19.20 0.91
N GLU A 56 -3.74 -19.58 1.15
CA GLU A 56 -3.31 -20.98 1.11
C GLU A 56 -4.05 -21.84 2.13
N ARG A 57 -4.26 -21.31 3.35
CA ARG A 57 -5.00 -21.98 4.42
C ARG A 57 -6.50 -22.11 4.12
N GLN A 58 -7.05 -21.21 3.31
CA GLN A 58 -8.48 -21.17 2.98
C GLN A 58 -8.83 -21.68 1.57
N ARG A 59 -7.93 -22.41 0.90
CA ARG A 59 -8.09 -22.88 -0.49
C ARG A 59 -9.55 -23.15 -0.89
N ASN A 60 -10.04 -22.34 -1.83
CA ASN A 60 -11.41 -22.46 -2.34
C ASN A 60 -11.67 -23.88 -2.84
N THR A 61 -12.86 -24.39 -2.56
CA THR A 61 -13.35 -25.69 -3.05
C THR A 61 -13.49 -25.77 -4.57
N ASP A 62 -13.43 -24.63 -5.27
CA ASP A 62 -13.53 -24.54 -6.73
C ASP A 62 -12.18 -24.69 -7.47
N GLY A 63 -11.07 -24.86 -6.74
CA GLY A 63 -9.74 -25.06 -7.31
C GLY A 63 -9.04 -23.79 -7.80
N THR A 64 -9.65 -22.62 -7.63
CA THR A 64 -9.00 -21.34 -7.93
C THR A 64 -8.20 -20.85 -6.72
N THR A 65 -7.02 -20.26 -6.96
CA THR A 65 -6.19 -19.67 -5.88
C THR A 65 -6.05 -18.19 -6.14
N PRO A 66 -6.67 -17.33 -5.30
CA PRO A 66 -6.54 -15.89 -5.41
C PRO A 66 -5.08 -15.43 -5.46
N GLN A 67 -4.80 -14.44 -6.30
CA GLN A 67 -3.45 -13.92 -6.52
C GLN A 67 -3.22 -12.62 -5.77
N VAL A 68 -2.01 -12.43 -5.23
CA VAL A 68 -1.60 -11.26 -4.44
C VAL A 68 -0.42 -10.55 -5.10
N ARG A 69 -0.60 -9.27 -5.43
CA ARG A 69 0.43 -8.43 -6.07
C ARG A 69 0.68 -7.15 -5.27
N VAL A 70 1.94 -6.70 -5.26
CA VAL A 70 2.35 -5.41 -4.74
C VAL A 70 2.72 -4.51 -5.92
N CYS A 71 2.18 -3.29 -5.95
CA CYS A 71 2.45 -2.23 -6.91
C CYS A 71 3.19 -1.12 -6.18
N GLY A 72 4.23 -0.53 -6.77
CA GLY A 72 4.92 0.60 -6.17
C GLY A 72 6.23 0.95 -6.86
N SER A 73 6.79 2.10 -6.51
CA SER A 73 7.97 2.69 -7.12
C SER A 73 9.22 1.80 -7.11
N GLY A 74 9.32 0.80 -6.23
CA GLY A 74 10.36 -0.24 -6.32
C GLY A 74 10.32 -1.07 -7.62
N PHE A 75 9.13 -1.30 -8.18
CA PHE A 75 8.94 -1.91 -9.49
C PHE A 75 9.36 -0.95 -10.61
N HIS A 76 9.03 0.33 -10.47
CA HIS A 76 9.46 1.36 -11.41
C HIS A 76 10.97 1.59 -11.37
N GLU A 77 11.66 1.48 -10.23
CA GLU A 77 13.12 1.61 -10.18
C GLU A 77 13.85 0.48 -10.92
N ALA A 78 13.31 -0.74 -10.93
CA ALA A 78 13.83 -1.85 -11.72
C ALA A 78 13.64 -1.62 -13.24
N GLN A 79 12.59 -0.89 -13.65
CA GLN A 79 12.33 -0.52 -15.05
C GLN A 79 12.84 0.87 -15.47
N ALA A 80 13.11 1.79 -14.54
CA ALA A 80 13.41 3.21 -14.79
C ALA A 80 14.82 3.44 -15.34
N ASN A 81 15.64 2.39 -15.46
CA ASN A 81 16.81 2.43 -16.34
C ASN A 81 16.43 2.56 -17.82
N LEU A 82 15.15 2.42 -18.21
CA LEU A 82 14.73 2.45 -19.61
C LEU A 82 14.03 3.74 -20.06
N LEU A 83 13.28 4.48 -19.23
CA LEU A 83 12.49 5.64 -19.72
C LEU A 83 12.33 6.76 -18.67
N ARG A 84 13.04 7.89 -18.85
CA ARG A 84 12.82 9.12 -18.08
C ARG A 84 11.64 9.90 -18.66
N GLY A 85 10.59 10.12 -17.87
CA GLY A 85 9.55 11.12 -18.15
C GLY A 85 8.10 10.75 -17.81
N TRP A 86 7.79 9.48 -17.56
CA TRP A 86 6.40 8.98 -17.52
C TRP A 86 5.95 8.39 -16.17
N GLY A 87 6.59 8.73 -15.06
CA GLY A 87 6.38 8.04 -13.78
C GLY A 87 4.94 8.03 -13.26
N ARG A 88 4.10 9.01 -13.62
CA ARG A 88 2.71 9.11 -13.13
C ARG A 88 1.71 8.25 -13.90
N GLU A 89 1.76 8.26 -15.23
CA GLU A 89 0.92 7.39 -16.08
C GLU A 89 1.33 5.92 -15.90
N MET A 90 2.63 5.67 -15.73
CA MET A 90 3.14 4.32 -15.44
C MET A 90 2.59 3.75 -14.11
N ALA A 91 2.35 4.58 -13.10
CA ALA A 91 1.80 4.13 -11.82
C ALA A 91 0.33 3.74 -11.94
N GLU A 92 -0.49 4.55 -12.64
CA GLU A 92 -1.90 4.21 -12.88
C GLU A 92 -2.04 2.97 -13.77
N ASP A 93 -1.20 2.85 -14.80
CA ASP A 93 -1.21 1.67 -15.69
C ASP A 93 -0.72 0.40 -14.98
N ASP A 94 0.26 0.48 -14.08
CA ASP A 94 0.65 -0.67 -13.24
C ASP A 94 -0.48 -1.09 -12.31
N VAL A 95 -1.22 -0.13 -11.74
CA VAL A 95 -2.43 -0.44 -10.95
C VAL A 95 -3.47 -1.17 -11.80
N LYS A 96 -3.77 -0.68 -13.02
CA LYS A 96 -4.72 -1.35 -13.94
C LYS A 96 -4.26 -2.77 -14.29
N LEU A 97 -3.01 -2.94 -14.68
CA LEU A 97 -2.45 -4.26 -15.01
C LEU A 97 -2.48 -5.20 -13.81
N SER A 98 -2.26 -4.68 -12.61
CA SER A 98 -2.28 -5.47 -11.38
C SER A 98 -3.70 -5.89 -10.99
N LEU A 99 -4.69 -5.02 -11.18
CA LEU A 99 -6.11 -5.36 -10.98
C LEU A 99 -6.60 -6.45 -11.94
N GLN A 100 -6.01 -6.53 -13.14
CA GLN A 100 -6.30 -7.60 -14.10
C GLN A 100 -5.63 -8.92 -13.71
N ALA A 101 -4.44 -8.86 -13.11
CA ALA A 101 -3.61 -10.04 -12.82
C ALA A 101 -3.79 -10.62 -11.41
N ALA A 102 -4.35 -9.85 -10.47
CA ALA A 102 -4.43 -10.21 -9.07
C ALA A 102 -5.77 -9.87 -8.44
N ASP A 103 -6.13 -10.60 -7.40
CA ASP A 103 -7.36 -10.43 -6.63
C ASP A 103 -7.12 -9.54 -5.41
N VAL A 104 -5.91 -9.57 -4.87
CA VAL A 104 -5.43 -8.63 -3.86
C VAL A 104 -4.30 -7.79 -4.46
N VAL A 105 -4.44 -6.47 -4.45
CA VAL A 105 -3.44 -5.52 -4.94
C VAL A 105 -3.05 -4.57 -3.82
N ILE A 106 -1.78 -4.58 -3.41
CA ILE A 106 -1.24 -3.67 -2.40
C ILE A 106 -0.47 -2.56 -3.12
N ILE A 107 -0.89 -1.31 -2.95
CA ILE A 107 -0.26 -0.15 -3.60
C ILE A 107 0.64 0.54 -2.57
N ASP A 108 1.93 0.29 -2.71
CA ASP A 108 3.06 0.82 -1.96
C ASP A 108 3.54 2.14 -2.57
N GLU A 109 2.80 3.21 -2.28
CA GLU A 109 3.13 4.59 -2.63
C GLU A 109 2.83 5.52 -1.46
N MET A 110 3.27 6.79 -1.53
CA MET A 110 3.13 7.71 -0.39
C MET A 110 1.68 8.16 -0.12
N HIS A 111 0.89 8.38 -1.17
CA HIS A 111 -0.51 8.88 -1.14
C HIS A 111 -0.80 9.94 -0.05
N VAL A 112 -0.02 11.02 -0.09
CA VAL A 112 0.01 12.03 0.98
C VAL A 112 -1.30 12.80 1.12
N THR A 113 -2.04 12.99 0.03
CA THR A 113 -3.28 13.77 0.03
C THR A 113 -4.51 12.92 -0.34
N ALA A 114 -5.69 13.36 0.13
CA ALA A 114 -6.97 12.80 -0.31
C ALA A 114 -7.13 12.82 -1.83
N ALA A 115 -6.64 13.87 -2.49
CA ALA A 115 -6.69 13.97 -3.95
C ALA A 115 -5.86 12.87 -4.64
N ASP A 116 -4.73 12.46 -4.07
CA ASP A 116 -3.92 11.36 -4.61
C ASP A 116 -4.65 10.03 -4.44
N ARG A 117 -5.25 9.79 -3.27
CA ARG A 117 -6.02 8.57 -3.00
C ARG A 117 -7.26 8.45 -3.88
N GLN A 118 -8.02 9.53 -4.02
CA GLN A 118 -9.25 9.54 -4.81
C GLN A 118 -8.99 9.25 -6.29
N ARG A 119 -7.82 9.62 -6.82
CA ARG A 119 -7.42 9.21 -8.19
C ARG A 119 -7.27 7.70 -8.31
N ILE A 120 -6.56 7.07 -7.38
CA ILE A 120 -6.39 5.62 -7.38
C ILE A 120 -7.72 4.91 -7.15
N ILE A 121 -8.55 5.39 -6.22
CA ILE A 121 -9.90 4.87 -5.98
C ILE A 121 -10.74 4.95 -7.27
N ALA A 122 -10.65 6.05 -8.02
CA ALA A 122 -11.35 6.19 -9.30
C ALA A 122 -10.84 5.17 -10.34
N VAL A 123 -9.53 4.93 -10.43
CA VAL A 123 -8.96 3.88 -11.31
C VAL A 123 -9.47 2.50 -10.91
N VAL A 124 -9.41 2.14 -9.62
CA VAL A 124 -9.90 0.86 -9.11
C VAL A 124 -11.39 0.68 -9.43
N THR A 125 -12.20 1.70 -9.14
CA THR A 125 -13.65 1.69 -9.39
C THR A 125 -13.95 1.48 -10.87
N SER A 126 -13.25 2.21 -11.74
CA SER A 126 -13.45 2.09 -13.19
C SER A 126 -13.04 0.73 -13.73
N GLU A 127 -11.93 0.16 -13.27
CA GLU A 127 -11.48 -1.16 -13.72
C GLU A 127 -12.37 -2.27 -13.21
N CYS A 128 -12.81 -2.21 -11.94
CA CYS A 128 -13.76 -3.17 -11.37
C CYS A 128 -15.08 -3.17 -12.16
N ALA A 129 -15.61 -1.98 -12.48
CA ALA A 129 -16.80 -1.85 -13.32
C ALA A 129 -16.59 -2.44 -14.73
N ARG A 130 -15.41 -2.22 -15.34
CA ARG A 130 -15.08 -2.75 -16.67
C ARG A 130 -15.06 -4.28 -16.72
N VAL A 131 -14.58 -4.94 -15.66
CA VAL A 131 -14.53 -6.41 -15.56
C VAL A 131 -15.81 -7.00 -14.96
N GLY A 132 -16.80 -6.18 -14.60
CA GLY A 132 -18.04 -6.63 -13.97
C GLY A 132 -17.85 -7.26 -12.60
N SER A 133 -16.84 -6.80 -11.84
CA SER A 133 -16.50 -7.30 -10.52
C SER A 133 -16.72 -6.23 -9.45
N GLU A 134 -17.08 -6.64 -8.25
CA GLU A 134 -17.06 -5.75 -7.09
C GLU A 134 -15.66 -5.67 -6.50
N GLY A 135 -15.26 -4.48 -6.07
CA GLY A 135 -13.96 -4.24 -5.47
C GLY A 135 -14.04 -3.35 -4.24
N ALA A 136 -13.19 -3.62 -3.27
CA ALA A 136 -13.02 -2.80 -2.08
C ALA A 136 -11.64 -2.16 -2.04
N VAL A 137 -11.57 -0.90 -1.58
CA VAL A 137 -10.31 -0.20 -1.30
C VAL A 137 -10.20 0.00 0.21
N VAL A 138 -9.10 -0.46 0.77
CA VAL A 138 -8.74 -0.34 2.19
C VAL A 138 -7.54 0.58 2.29
N THR A 139 -7.69 1.71 2.99
CA THR A 139 -6.57 2.64 3.23
C THR A 139 -5.88 2.33 4.55
N VAL A 140 -4.56 2.20 4.50
CA VAL A 140 -3.69 1.96 5.66
C VAL A 140 -2.71 3.13 5.80
N LYS A 141 -2.80 3.86 6.90
CA LYS A 141 -1.93 5.01 7.19
C LYS A 141 -0.80 4.59 8.13
N LEU A 142 0.44 4.79 7.70
CA LEU A 142 1.62 4.64 8.55
C LEU A 142 1.87 5.95 9.30
N SER A 143 1.53 5.98 10.59
CA SER A 143 1.50 7.21 11.39
C SER A 143 2.86 7.61 11.93
N TYR A 144 3.05 8.92 12.04
CA TYR A 144 4.23 9.55 12.65
C TYR A 144 3.84 10.17 13.98
N ARG A 145 4.77 10.20 14.94
CA ARG A 145 4.60 10.92 16.21
C ARG A 145 4.56 12.43 16.00
N ASP A 146 5.50 12.95 15.22
CA ASP A 146 5.65 14.37 14.89
C ASP A 146 6.54 14.56 13.65
N GLU A 147 6.80 15.83 13.28
CA GLU A 147 7.67 16.20 12.15
C GLU A 147 9.11 15.72 12.37
N ALA A 148 9.61 15.76 13.61
CA ALA A 148 10.98 15.34 13.92
C ALA A 148 11.16 13.83 13.69
N HIS A 149 10.17 13.03 14.08
CA HIS A 149 10.13 11.61 13.79
C HIS A 149 10.10 11.34 12.28
N ALA A 150 9.29 12.07 11.51
CA ALA A 150 9.26 11.92 10.06
C ALA A 150 10.61 12.24 9.40
N LEU A 151 11.32 13.26 9.89
CA LEU A 151 12.66 13.61 9.43
C LEU A 151 13.69 12.53 9.78
N GLU A 152 13.68 12.03 11.02
CA GLU A 152 14.55 10.93 11.47
C GLU A 152 14.38 9.69 10.58
N LEU A 153 13.12 9.30 10.32
CA LEU A 153 12.82 8.15 9.46
C LEU A 153 13.26 8.37 8.01
N ASN A 154 13.09 9.59 7.48
CA ASN A 154 13.58 9.93 6.14
C ASN A 154 15.10 9.83 6.04
N GLU A 155 15.85 10.32 7.02
CA GLU A 155 17.32 10.25 7.05
C GLU A 155 17.84 8.81 7.02
N ARG A 156 17.09 7.88 7.62
CA ARG A 156 17.39 6.44 7.64
C ARG A 156 16.86 5.68 6.41
N SER A 157 16.17 6.36 5.50
CA SER A 157 15.66 5.72 4.29
C SER A 157 16.77 5.50 3.26
N ARG A 158 16.60 4.50 2.38
CA ARG A 158 17.56 4.20 1.31
C ARG A 158 17.85 5.40 0.39
N ARG A 159 16.88 6.30 0.23
CA ARG A 159 16.95 7.47 -0.66
C ARG A 159 16.31 8.67 0.05
N PRO A 160 17.03 9.31 0.98
CA PRO A 160 16.48 10.41 1.75
C PRO A 160 16.13 11.58 0.84
N LEU A 161 14.93 12.15 1.05
CA LEU A 161 14.55 13.41 0.42
C LEU A 161 15.15 14.60 1.18
N PRO A 162 15.30 15.77 0.53
CA PRO A 162 15.71 17.00 1.22
C PRO A 162 14.78 17.31 2.41
N PRO A 163 15.30 17.72 3.58
CA PRO A 163 14.49 17.99 4.76
C PRO A 163 13.34 18.98 4.51
N ALA A 164 13.59 20.04 3.72
CA ALA A 164 12.55 21.02 3.36
C ALA A 164 11.36 20.37 2.62
N THR A 165 11.63 19.39 1.76
CA THR A 165 10.59 18.62 1.07
C THR A 165 9.80 17.77 2.06
N VAL A 166 10.48 17.06 2.97
CA VAL A 166 9.83 16.21 3.98
C VAL A 166 8.90 17.04 4.88
N LYS A 167 9.31 18.25 5.27
CA LYS A 167 8.47 19.17 6.06
C LYS A 167 7.17 19.53 5.36
N VAL A 168 7.23 19.88 4.07
CA VAL A 168 6.03 20.19 3.28
C VAL A 168 5.13 18.95 3.17
N LEU A 169 5.71 17.78 2.91
CA LEU A 169 4.95 16.53 2.85
C LEU A 169 4.30 16.17 4.20
N PHE A 170 5.02 16.37 5.31
CA PHE A 170 4.48 16.15 6.65
C PHE A 170 3.32 17.07 6.96
N GLN A 171 3.42 18.36 6.62
CA GLN A 171 2.33 19.31 6.80
C GLN A 171 1.07 18.89 6.02
N GLN A 172 1.22 18.43 4.78
CA GLN A 172 0.12 17.90 3.97
C GLN A 172 -0.48 16.62 4.59
N PHE A 173 0.37 15.70 5.03
CA PHE A 173 -0.02 14.43 5.65
C PHE A 173 -0.75 14.61 6.99
N ALA A 174 -0.36 15.62 7.76
CA ALA A 174 -0.97 15.99 9.04
C ALA A 174 -2.27 16.80 8.87
N ALA A 175 -2.37 17.59 7.81
CA ALA A 175 -3.58 18.34 7.46
C ALA A 175 -4.68 17.45 6.84
N ASP A 176 -4.32 16.24 6.43
CA ASP A 176 -5.25 15.26 5.88
C ASP A 176 -6.22 14.73 6.94
N THR A 177 -7.51 14.99 6.73
CA THR A 177 -8.60 14.67 7.67
C THR A 177 -9.37 13.40 7.30
N GLU A 178 -9.02 12.74 6.18
CA GLU A 178 -9.64 11.47 5.82
C GLU A 178 -9.29 10.40 6.86
N VAL A 179 -10.31 9.69 7.34
CA VAL A 179 -10.15 8.63 8.34
C VAL A 179 -9.75 7.34 7.61
N PRO A 180 -8.52 6.82 7.79
CA PRO A 180 -8.13 5.57 7.15
C PRO A 180 -8.85 4.39 7.82
N ALA A 181 -9.02 3.29 7.08
CA ALA A 181 -9.57 2.05 7.64
C ALA A 181 -8.65 1.48 8.73
N PHE A 182 -7.33 1.61 8.54
CA PHE A 182 -6.33 1.17 9.51
C PHE A 182 -5.24 2.23 9.71
N THR A 183 -4.76 2.34 10.94
CA THR A 183 -3.57 3.13 11.28
C THR A 183 -2.54 2.22 11.93
N VAL A 184 -1.31 2.27 11.43
CA VAL A 184 -0.19 1.47 11.89
C VAL A 184 0.97 2.40 12.21
N GLU A 185 1.69 2.18 13.31
CA GLU A 185 2.83 3.05 13.63
C GLU A 185 3.94 2.92 12.60
N SER A 186 4.57 4.04 12.20
CA SER A 186 5.74 3.99 11.32
C SER A 186 6.93 3.32 12.00
N PHE A 187 7.73 2.59 11.23
CA PHE A 187 8.90 1.87 11.73
C PHE A 187 10.10 2.11 10.83
N ALA A 188 11.21 2.58 11.42
CA ALA A 188 12.51 2.51 10.75
C ALA A 188 13.20 1.20 11.10
N GLN A 189 13.58 0.46 10.05
CA GLN A 189 14.57 -0.58 10.22
C GLN A 189 15.92 0.04 10.64
N PRO A 190 16.57 -0.45 11.69
CA PRO A 190 18.03 -0.31 11.79
C PRO A 190 18.65 -1.13 10.65
N GLU A 191 19.68 -0.58 10.01
CA GLU A 191 20.47 -1.29 8.99
C GLU A 191 21.05 -2.62 9.53
#